data_AF-A0A519CA95-F1
#
_entry.id   AF-A0A519CA95-F1
#
_cell.length_a   1.000
_cell.length_b   1.000
_cell.length_c   1.000
_cell.angle_alpha   90.00
_cell.angle_beta   90.00
_cell.angle_gamma   90.00
#
_symmetry.space_group_name_H-M   'P 1'
#
loop_
_entity.id
_entity.type
_entity.pdbx_description
1 polymer ?
#
loop_
_entity_poly.entity_id
_entity_poly.type
_entity_poly.pdbx_seq_one_letter_code
_entity_poly.pdbx_strand_id
1 'polypeptide(L)'
;MTRMRVPVRHGEGKFVTDDRTLLDEWAESGQLAVRYVNPDSDYPSASDKILPYPISPNQSWRNIAGVCDQTGLVFGLMPHPE
;
A
#
# COMPACT_ATOMS: atom_id res chain seq x y z
N MET A 1 16.02 3.39 0.50
CA MET A 1 15.47 2.08 0.91
C MET A 1 14.73 1.51 -0.29
N THR A 2 14.96 0.26 -0.69
CA THR A 2 14.30 -0.35 -1.88
C THR A 2 13.07 -1.17 -1.50
N ARG A 3 13.14 -2.00 -0.46
CA ARG A 3 12.01 -2.74 0.13
C ARG A 3 12.23 -2.95 1.63
N MET A 4 11.16 -3.23 2.37
CA MET A 4 11.19 -3.57 3.79
C MET A 4 10.24 -4.74 4.05
N ARG A 5 10.65 -5.68 4.92
CA ARG A 5 9.75 -6.71 5.46
C ARG A 5 9.25 -6.24 6.82
N VAL A 6 7.94 -6.31 7.01
CA VAL A 6 7.26 -5.77 8.20
C VAL A 6 6.23 -6.78 8.71
N PRO A 7 6.07 -6.93 10.04
CA PRO A 7 4.99 -7.73 10.60
C PRO A 7 3.62 -7.11 10.26
N VAL A 8 2.62 -7.98 10.12
CA VAL A 8 1.24 -7.61 9.81
C VAL A 8 0.31 -8.28 10.82
N ARG A 9 -0.52 -7.48 11.50
CA ARG A 9 -1.45 -7.96 12.52
C ARG A 9 -2.74 -7.12 12.55
N HIS A 10 -3.63 -7.32 11.58
CA HIS A 10 -4.90 -6.60 11.51
C HIS A 10 -6.03 -7.49 10.98
N GLY A 11 -7.26 -7.27 11.47
CA GLY A 11 -8.49 -7.88 10.91
C GLY A 11 -9.18 -6.99 9.86
N GLU A 12 -8.97 -5.67 9.93
CA GLU A 12 -9.71 -4.66 9.16
C GLU A 12 -8.77 -3.72 8.37
N GLY A 13 -7.66 -4.23 7.84
CA GLY A 13 -6.63 -3.40 7.20
C GLY A 13 -6.84 -3.10 5.72
N LYS A 14 -7.98 -3.48 5.13
CA LYS A 14 -8.19 -3.37 3.68
C LYS A 14 -8.47 -1.92 3.28
N PHE A 15 -7.53 -1.30 2.57
CA PHE A 15 -7.72 0.04 2.02
C PHE A 15 -8.68 -0.01 0.84
N VAL A 16 -9.79 0.71 0.98
CA VAL A 16 -10.85 0.88 -0.03
C VAL A 16 -11.34 2.33 0.01
N THR A 17 -12.01 2.74 -1.05
CA THR A 17 -12.66 4.04 -1.19
C THR A 17 -14.01 3.84 -1.86
N ASP A 18 -14.95 4.76 -1.63
CA ASP A 18 -16.26 4.78 -2.27
C ASP A 18 -16.15 5.17 -3.76
N ASP A 19 -15.19 6.02 -4.09
CA ASP A 19 -14.85 6.40 -5.45
C ASP A 19 -13.45 5.94 -5.85
N ARG A 20 -13.38 5.12 -6.90
CA ARG A 20 -12.12 4.59 -7.45
C ARG A 20 -11.28 5.63 -8.16
N THR A 21 -11.88 6.70 -8.67
CA THR A 21 -11.16 7.78 -9.38
C THR A 21 -10.24 8.55 -8.45
N LEU A 22 -10.60 8.65 -7.16
CA LEU A 22 -9.74 9.22 -6.12
C LEU A 22 -8.38 8.51 -5.99
N LEU A 23 -8.32 7.21 -6.31
CA LEU A 23 -7.04 6.48 -6.29
C LEU A 23 -6.07 6.98 -7.37
N ASP A 24 -6.58 7.48 -8.50
CA ASP A 24 -5.75 8.07 -9.55
C ASP A 24 -5.21 9.43 -9.09
N GLU A 25 -6.09 10.28 -8.56
CA GLU A 25 -5.70 11.59 -8.01
C GLU A 25 -4.65 11.47 -6.90
N TRP A 26 -4.85 10.55 -5.96
CA TRP A 26 -3.89 10.29 -4.88
C TRP A 26 -2.59 9.65 -5.38
N ALA A 27 -2.63 8.86 -6.45
CA ALA A 27 -1.42 8.32 -7.06
C ALA A 27 -0.58 9.43 -7.71
N GLU A 28 -1.22 10.29 -8.51
CA GLU A 28 -0.60 11.42 -9.18
C GLU A 28 -0.05 12.45 -8.18
N SER A 29 -0.74 12.62 -7.06
CA SER A 29 -0.35 13.51 -5.96
C SER A 29 0.68 12.91 -5.01
N GLY A 30 1.14 11.66 -5.24
CA GLY A 30 2.14 10.99 -4.41
C GLY A 30 1.66 10.53 -3.03
N GLN A 31 0.36 10.55 -2.77
CA GLN A 31 -0.23 10.18 -1.48
C GLN A 31 -0.30 8.66 -1.25
N LEU A 32 -0.20 7.84 -2.32
CA LEU A 32 -0.13 6.38 -2.21
C LEU A 32 1.31 5.90 -1.98
N ALA A 33 1.83 6.18 -0.78
CA ALA A 33 3.25 6.12 -0.48
C ALA A 33 3.84 4.69 -0.41
N VAL A 34 3.10 3.69 0.08
CA VAL A 34 3.63 2.34 0.29
C VAL A 34 2.67 1.28 -0.24
N ARG A 35 3.23 0.25 -0.90
CA ARG A 35 2.47 -0.87 -1.48
C ARG A 35 3.08 -2.21 -1.12
N TYR A 36 2.24 -3.23 -0.94
CA TYR A 36 2.67 -4.62 -0.90
C TYR A 36 3.22 -5.03 -2.27
N VAL A 37 4.31 -5.80 -2.25
CA VAL A 37 4.99 -6.28 -3.46
C VAL A 37 5.33 -7.76 -3.32
N ASN A 38 5.42 -8.47 -4.45
CA ASN A 38 5.91 -9.85 -4.44
C ASN A 38 7.41 -9.85 -4.10
N PRO A 39 7.85 -10.52 -3.02
CA PRO A 39 9.26 -10.56 -2.63
C PRO A 39 10.17 -11.13 -3.73
N ASP A 40 9.67 -12.03 -4.58
CA ASP A 40 10.45 -12.73 -5.61
C ASP A 40 10.59 -11.92 -6.92
N SER A 41 9.94 -10.77 -7.03
CA SER A 41 10.03 -9.90 -8.21
C SER A 41 11.22 -8.94 -8.13
N ASP A 42 11.79 -8.53 -9.26
CA ASP A 42 12.84 -7.51 -9.28
C ASP A 42 12.31 -6.12 -8.88
N TYR A 43 13.14 -5.33 -8.21
CA TYR A 43 12.77 -3.95 -7.88
C TYR A 43 13.02 -3.01 -9.08
N PRO A 44 12.12 -2.05 -9.37
CA PRO A 44 10.81 -1.81 -8.75
C PRO A 44 9.71 -2.71 -9.33
N SER A 45 8.79 -3.18 -8.48
CA SER A 45 7.67 -4.07 -8.90
C SER A 45 6.31 -3.69 -8.34
N ALA A 46 6.19 -2.50 -7.75
CA ALA A 46 4.89 -2.00 -7.31
C ALA A 46 3.95 -1.90 -8.52
N SER A 47 2.73 -2.41 -8.37
CA SER A 47 1.71 -2.36 -9.41
C SER A 47 0.31 -2.30 -8.81
N ASP A 48 -0.65 -1.90 -9.64
CA ASP A 48 -2.08 -1.86 -9.28
C ASP A 48 -2.75 -3.25 -9.34
N LYS A 49 -2.07 -4.25 -9.92
CA LYS A 49 -2.61 -5.62 -10.00
C LYS A 49 -2.63 -6.25 -8.61
N ILE A 50 -3.83 -6.55 -8.10
CA ILE A 50 -4.01 -7.13 -6.78
C ILE A 50 -3.19 -8.42 -6.63
N LEU A 51 -2.40 -8.47 -5.56
CA LEU A 51 -1.62 -9.62 -5.18
C LEU A 51 -2.47 -10.59 -4.34
N PRO A 52 -2.25 -11.92 -4.47
CA PRO A 52 -2.98 -12.89 -3.67
C PRO A 52 -2.52 -12.87 -2.21
N TYR A 53 -3.35 -13.43 -1.33
CA TYR A 53 -2.90 -13.82 0.02
C TYR A 53 -1.85 -14.95 -0.09
N PRO A 54 -0.79 -14.98 0.73
CA PRO A 54 -0.47 -14.07 1.84
C PRO A 54 0.35 -12.83 1.44
N ILE A 55 0.67 -12.62 0.16
CA ILE A 55 1.54 -11.53 -0.32
C ILE A 55 0.91 -10.16 -0.04
N SER A 56 -0.37 -9.98 -0.40
CA SER A 56 -1.19 -8.87 0.09
C SER A 56 -2.14 -9.41 1.17
N PRO A 57 -1.85 -9.16 2.46
CA PRO A 57 -2.53 -9.81 3.58
C PRO A 57 -4.00 -9.38 3.73
N ASN A 58 -4.34 -8.17 3.28
CA ASN A 58 -5.68 -7.60 3.37
C ASN A 58 -6.36 -7.36 2.01
N GLN A 59 -5.67 -7.63 0.89
CA GLN A 59 -6.17 -7.39 -0.47
C GLN A 59 -6.66 -5.94 -0.67
N SER A 60 -5.97 -4.98 -0.06
CA SER A 60 -6.19 -3.53 -0.29
C SER A 60 -6.17 -3.21 -1.77
N TRP A 61 -7.02 -2.26 -2.19
CA TRP A 61 -7.04 -1.81 -3.59
C TRP A 61 -5.66 -1.29 -3.98
N ARG A 62 -5.20 -1.63 -5.19
CA ARG A 62 -3.86 -1.32 -5.73
C ARG A 62 -2.69 -1.74 -4.82
N ASN A 63 -2.92 -2.73 -3.95
CA ASN A 63 -1.98 -3.22 -2.95
C ASN A 63 -1.48 -2.13 -1.97
N ILE A 64 -2.25 -1.07 -1.75
CA ILE A 64 -1.86 0.03 -0.88
C ILE A 64 -1.70 -0.48 0.57
N ALA A 65 -0.56 -0.19 1.17
CA ALA A 65 -0.22 -0.53 2.55
C ALA A 65 -0.09 0.70 3.45
N GLY A 66 0.18 1.87 2.85
CA GLY A 66 0.27 3.13 3.57
C GLY A 66 0.07 4.33 2.66
N VAL A 67 -0.44 5.41 3.24
CA VAL A 67 -0.79 6.66 2.56
C VAL A 67 -0.29 7.86 3.36
N CYS A 68 -0.11 9.00 2.71
CA CYS A 68 0.15 10.27 3.39
C CYS A 68 -0.86 11.35 3.00
N ASP A 69 -0.91 12.41 3.80
CA ASP A 69 -1.61 13.63 3.45
C ASP A 69 -0.88 14.39 2.33
N GLN A 70 -1.52 15.41 1.75
CA GLN A 70 -0.95 16.21 0.66
C GLN A 70 0.34 16.94 1.04
N THR A 71 0.56 17.22 2.33
CA THR A 71 1.81 17.85 2.78
C THR A 71 2.95 16.85 2.97
N GLY A 72 2.63 15.55 3.07
CA GLY A 72 3.58 14.48 3.38
C GLY A 72 4.01 14.43 4.85
N LEU A 73 3.44 15.26 5.73
CA LEU A 73 3.80 15.32 7.15
C LEU A 73 3.08 14.25 7.98
N VAL A 74 1.90 13.83 7.56
CA VAL A 74 1.10 12.80 8.22
C VAL A 74 1.12 11.55 7.36
N PHE A 75 1.62 10.47 7.94
CA PHE A 75 1.74 9.18 7.26
C PHE A 75 1.00 8.09 8.06
N GLY A 76 0.09 7.39 7.39
CA GLY A 76 -0.61 6.23 7.90
C GLY A 76 -0.04 4.96 7.27
N LEU A 77 0.27 3.96 8.09
CA LEU A 77 0.80 2.67 7.65
C LEU A 77 0.04 1.55 8.37
N MET A 78 -0.40 0.55 7.61
CA MET A 78 -1.09 -0.62 8.17
C MET A 78 -0.14 -1.68 8.73
N PRO A 79 1.00 -2.01 8.08
CA PRO A 79 2.03 -2.80 8.72
C PRO A 79 2.64 -2.11 9.94
N HIS A 80 3.22 -2.91 10.83
CA HIS A 80 3.87 -2.45 12.05
C HIS A 80 5.40 -2.48 11.84
N PRO A 81 6.07 -1.39 11.44
CA PRO A 81 7.50 -1.39 11.20
C PRO A 81 8.34 -1.37 12.49
N GLU A 82 7.71 -1.16 13.65
CA GLU A 82 8.36 -1.16 14.97
C GLU A 82 8.86 -2.53 15.45
#